data_AF-A0A3S3G7F2-F1
#
_entry.id   AF-A0A3S3G7F2-F1
#
_cell.length_a   1.000
_cell.length_b   1.000
_cell.length_c   1.000
_cell.angle_alpha   90.00
_cell.angle_beta   90.00
_cell.angle_gamma   90.00
#
_symmetry.space_group_name_H-M   'P 1'
#
loop_
_entity.id
_entity.type
_entity.pdbx_description
1 polymer ?
#
loop_
_entity_poly.entity_id
_entity_poly.type
_entity_poly.pdbx_seq_one_letter_code
_entity_poly.pdbx_strand_id
1 'polypeptide(L)'
;MKKIVDFRPALPQCRDQGTRKSCLAFAASAAHAHGRKRAAPLSVEYLFYHSVANMPGANPNMGTTLAAMETALVKSGQPDEKVWPYQQLQMTSPNWFPPITSEPMYCAGASIGKLDIGAVCAFLDQGVAVVFGLVTSDSFMQAGPDGMLPQLNPDRQRGGHAVLAVGHGEDAKGERHILIRNSWGTGWGMEGHAWLSSSYLGTQLHETAVIGPTGGDKWN
;
A
#
# COMPACT_ATOMS: atom_id res chain seq x y z
N MET A 1 -1.79 16.41 -16.66
CA MET A 1 -2.41 16.18 -15.33
C MET A 1 -2.21 17.42 -14.47
N LYS A 2 -3.29 18.05 -14.00
CA LYS A 2 -3.24 19.09 -12.97
C LYS A 2 -3.21 18.40 -11.62
N LYS A 3 -2.08 18.47 -10.91
CA LYS A 3 -1.93 17.86 -9.57
C LYS A 3 -2.59 18.77 -8.54
N ILE A 4 -3.39 18.19 -7.65
CA ILE A 4 -4.02 18.90 -6.53
C ILE A 4 -3.32 18.51 -5.22
N VAL A 5 -3.15 17.21 -4.98
CA VAL A 5 -2.38 16.66 -3.86
C VAL A 5 -1.29 15.72 -4.39
N ASP A 6 -0.09 15.79 -3.81
CA ASP A 6 1.05 14.94 -4.18
C ASP A 6 1.96 14.67 -2.96
N PHE A 7 1.90 13.45 -2.40
CA PHE A 7 2.73 13.05 -1.27
C PHE A 7 4.10 12.50 -1.67
N ARG A 8 4.43 12.39 -2.96
CA ARG A 8 5.73 11.82 -3.39
C ARG A 8 6.94 12.51 -2.72
N PRO A 9 6.98 13.84 -2.54
CA PRO A 9 8.10 14.49 -1.85
C PRO A 9 8.25 14.08 -0.37
N ALA A 10 7.18 13.59 0.26
CA ALA A 10 7.16 13.16 1.66
C ALA A 10 7.37 11.65 1.83
N LEU A 11 7.53 10.90 0.73
CA LEU A 11 7.68 9.45 0.75
C LEU A 11 9.07 9.07 0.23
N PRO A 12 9.71 8.01 0.77
CA PRO A 12 10.97 7.51 0.24
C PRO A 12 10.78 6.98 -1.19
N GLN A 13 11.87 6.66 -1.89
CA GLN A 13 11.81 6.02 -3.21
C GLN A 13 10.94 4.75 -3.19
N CYS A 14 10.22 4.48 -4.30
CA CYS A 14 9.41 3.27 -4.45
C CYS A 14 10.27 2.01 -4.26
N ARG A 15 9.81 1.09 -3.40
CA ARG A 15 10.50 -0.16 -3.09
C ARG A 15 10.00 -1.28 -4.00
N ASP A 16 10.75 -2.38 -4.02
CA ASP A 16 10.42 -3.56 -4.82
C ASP A 16 10.14 -4.77 -3.92
N GLN A 17 8.92 -5.29 -4.01
CA GLN A 17 8.48 -6.50 -3.32
C GLN A 17 9.03 -7.78 -3.97
N GLY A 18 9.51 -7.69 -5.20
CA GLY A 18 9.93 -8.83 -6.02
C GLY A 18 8.75 -9.77 -6.32
N THR A 19 8.99 -11.07 -6.27
CA THR A 19 8.00 -12.10 -6.58
C THR A 19 7.11 -12.47 -5.38
N ARG A 20 7.36 -11.89 -4.20
CA ARG A 20 6.66 -12.19 -2.95
C ARG A 20 5.24 -11.60 -2.96
N LYS A 21 4.32 -12.23 -2.23
CA LYS A 21 2.91 -11.76 -2.09
C LYS A 21 2.73 -10.78 -0.93
N SER A 22 3.64 -9.81 -0.83
CA SER A 22 3.76 -8.87 0.30
C SER A 22 3.25 -7.45 -0.01
N CYS A 23 2.59 -7.24 -1.17
CA CYS A 23 2.10 -5.93 -1.62
C CYS A 23 1.29 -5.19 -0.55
N LEU A 24 0.42 -5.89 0.16
CA LEU A 24 -0.39 -5.27 1.21
C LEU A 24 0.46 -4.75 2.37
N ALA A 25 1.48 -5.51 2.78
CA ALA A 25 2.40 -5.07 3.82
C ALA A 25 3.22 -3.86 3.37
N PHE A 26 3.59 -3.75 2.09
CA PHE A 26 4.24 -2.55 1.55
C PHE A 26 3.34 -1.33 1.62
N ALA A 27 2.12 -1.43 1.08
CA ALA A 27 1.17 -0.32 1.06
C ALA A 27 0.85 0.14 2.49
N ALA A 28 0.57 -0.80 3.40
CA ALA A 28 0.26 -0.51 4.80
C ALA A 28 1.44 0.10 5.56
N SER A 29 2.65 -0.44 5.41
CA SER A 29 3.84 0.10 6.09
C SER A 29 4.15 1.53 5.64
N ALA A 30 3.96 1.82 4.34
CA ALA A 30 4.13 3.16 3.80
C ALA A 30 3.07 4.14 4.33
N ALA A 31 1.79 3.74 4.35
CA ALA A 31 0.73 4.57 4.94
C ALA A 31 0.98 4.84 6.43
N HIS A 32 1.38 3.80 7.18
CA HIS A 32 1.65 3.89 8.61
C HIS A 32 2.83 4.82 8.92
N ALA A 33 3.94 4.69 8.18
CA ALA A 33 5.09 5.58 8.34
C ALA A 33 4.74 7.03 7.96
N HIS A 34 3.98 7.22 6.88
CA HIS A 34 3.53 8.53 6.41
C HIS A 34 2.62 9.23 7.42
N GLY A 35 1.59 8.54 7.93
CA GLY A 35 0.68 9.11 8.93
C GLY A 35 1.37 9.48 10.25
N ARG A 36 2.48 8.81 10.57
CA ARG A 36 3.35 9.14 11.71
C ARG A 36 4.45 10.16 11.39
N LYS A 37 4.46 10.73 10.18
CA LYS A 37 5.46 11.69 9.68
C LYS A 37 6.90 11.22 9.86
N ARG A 38 7.13 9.92 9.67
CA ARG A 38 8.43 9.30 9.91
C ARG A 38 9.37 9.47 8.71
N ALA A 39 10.61 9.83 9.00
CA ALA A 39 11.69 9.78 8.01
C ALA A 39 12.17 8.34 7.75
N ALA A 40 12.30 7.54 8.81
CA ALA A 40 12.73 6.15 8.70
C ALA A 40 11.54 5.21 8.38
N PRO A 41 11.70 4.25 7.45
CA PRO A 41 10.65 3.30 7.11
C PRO A 41 10.41 2.29 8.25
N LEU A 42 9.17 1.80 8.32
CA LEU A 42 8.76 0.69 9.16
C LEU A 42 9.01 -0.66 8.46
N SER A 43 9.30 -1.71 9.24
CA SER A 43 9.61 -3.04 8.72
C SER A 43 8.41 -3.67 8.02
N VAL A 44 8.52 -3.78 6.69
CA VAL A 44 7.56 -4.52 5.86
C VAL A 44 7.58 -6.02 6.19
N GLU A 45 8.77 -6.57 6.44
CA GLU A 45 8.95 -7.99 6.77
C GLU A 45 8.18 -8.38 8.03
N TYR A 46 8.30 -7.54 9.07
CA TYR A 46 7.66 -7.77 10.35
C TYR A 46 6.13 -7.72 10.21
N LEU A 47 5.59 -6.70 9.53
CA LEU A 47 4.16 -6.62 9.29
C LEU A 47 3.65 -7.80 8.47
N PHE A 48 4.38 -8.17 7.41
CA PHE A 48 3.97 -9.26 6.54
C PHE A 48 3.94 -10.60 7.28
N TYR A 49 4.96 -10.91 8.08
CA TYR A 49 5.01 -12.11 8.91
C TYR A 49 3.80 -12.22 9.84
N HIS A 50 3.54 -11.19 10.64
CA HIS A 50 2.44 -11.20 11.60
C HIS A 50 1.08 -11.22 10.90
N SER A 51 0.95 -10.57 9.74
CA SER A 51 -0.28 -10.64 8.95
C SER A 51 -0.54 -12.07 8.46
N VAL A 52 0.49 -12.76 7.93
CA VAL A 52 0.37 -14.15 7.50
C VAL A 52 0.09 -15.09 8.67
N ALA A 53 0.70 -14.88 9.83
CA ALA A 53 0.46 -15.69 11.04
C ALA A 53 -1.00 -15.57 11.55
N ASN A 54 -1.67 -14.45 11.27
CA ASN A 54 -3.08 -14.23 11.59
C ASN A 54 -4.05 -14.84 10.56
N MET A 55 -3.56 -15.39 9.45
CA MET A 55 -4.40 -16.04 8.43
C MET A 55 -4.62 -17.52 8.73
N PRO A 56 -5.84 -18.07 8.51
CA PRO A 56 -6.05 -19.51 8.51
C PRO A 56 -5.13 -20.20 7.49
N GLY A 57 -4.39 -21.22 7.93
CA GLY A 57 -3.44 -21.93 7.07
C GLY A 57 -2.18 -21.15 6.71
N ALA A 58 -1.81 -20.14 7.51
CA ALA A 58 -0.58 -19.32 7.46
C ALA A 58 0.43 -19.73 6.38
N ASN A 59 0.29 -19.11 5.19
CA ASN A 59 1.13 -19.39 4.03
C ASN A 59 1.53 -18.09 3.34
N PRO A 60 2.81 -17.67 3.40
CA PRO A 60 3.23 -16.41 2.80
C PRO A 60 3.12 -16.38 1.27
N ASN A 61 3.02 -17.53 0.61
CA ASN A 61 2.85 -17.61 -0.84
C ASN A 61 1.42 -17.28 -1.29
N MET A 62 0.46 -17.16 -0.36
CA MET A 62 -0.93 -16.80 -0.63
C MET A 62 -1.23 -15.32 -0.38
N GLY A 63 -0.26 -14.56 0.12
CA GLY A 63 -0.47 -13.18 0.56
C GLY A 63 -1.25 -13.10 1.88
N THR A 64 -1.89 -11.96 2.12
CA THR A 64 -2.64 -11.68 3.35
C THR A 64 -3.85 -10.80 3.05
N THR A 65 -4.75 -10.65 4.02
CA THR A 65 -5.95 -9.82 3.94
C THR A 65 -5.80 -8.53 4.75
N LEU A 66 -6.65 -7.53 4.47
CA LEU A 66 -6.73 -6.31 5.28
C LEU A 66 -7.06 -6.61 6.75
N ALA A 67 -7.96 -7.55 7.04
CA ALA A 67 -8.33 -7.90 8.42
C ALA A 67 -7.16 -8.52 9.22
N ALA A 68 -6.39 -9.41 8.58
CA ALA A 68 -5.21 -10.00 9.22
C ALA A 68 -4.08 -8.96 9.41
N MET A 69 -3.95 -8.03 8.45
CA MET A 69 -3.01 -6.91 8.52
C MET A 69 -3.39 -5.91 9.63
N GLU A 70 -4.66 -5.54 9.77
CA GLU A 70 -5.16 -4.73 10.89
C GLU A 70 -4.85 -5.41 12.22
N THR A 71 -5.15 -6.70 12.34
CA THR A 71 -4.85 -7.47 13.55
C THR A 71 -3.36 -7.42 13.89
N ALA A 72 -2.48 -7.54 12.90
CA ALA A 72 -1.04 -7.43 13.07
C ALA A 72 -0.61 -6.02 13.50
N LEU A 73 -1.16 -4.96 12.90
CA LEU A 73 -0.88 -3.58 13.29
C LEU A 73 -1.30 -3.27 14.73
N VAL A 74 -2.47 -3.77 15.16
CA VAL A 74 -3.01 -3.51 16.51
C VAL A 74 -2.23 -4.29 17.57
N LYS A 75 -2.01 -5.60 17.34
CA LYS A 75 -1.44 -6.50 18.36
C LYS A 75 0.08 -6.52 18.37
N SER A 76 0.69 -6.53 17.20
CA SER A 76 2.15 -6.68 17.06
C SER A 76 2.82 -5.36 16.71
N GLY A 77 2.14 -4.47 16.00
CA GLY A 77 2.73 -3.25 15.46
C GLY A 77 3.85 -3.53 14.46
N GLN A 78 4.72 -2.56 14.27
CA GLN A 78 5.91 -2.67 13.42
C GLN A 78 7.11 -2.03 14.12
N PRO A 79 8.31 -2.60 14.03
CA PRO A 79 9.53 -1.91 14.38
C PRO A 79 10.04 -1.10 13.18
N ASP A 80 11.15 -0.40 13.38
CA ASP A 80 11.91 0.20 12.28
C ASP A 80 12.39 -0.87 11.28
N GLU A 81 12.48 -0.51 10.00
CA GLU A 81 12.94 -1.42 8.93
C GLU A 81 14.31 -2.06 9.22
N LYS A 82 15.21 -1.34 9.92
CA LYS A 82 16.53 -1.87 10.32
C LYS A 82 16.46 -3.10 11.23
N VAL A 83 15.36 -3.28 11.96
CA VAL A 83 15.21 -4.36 12.94
C VAL A 83 14.98 -5.69 12.26
N TRP A 84 14.13 -5.69 11.23
CA TRP A 84 13.97 -6.83 10.35
C TRP A 84 13.86 -6.36 8.89
N PRO A 85 14.99 -6.27 8.18
CA PRO A 85 15.02 -5.79 6.80
C PRO A 85 14.27 -6.74 5.86
N TYR A 86 13.55 -6.15 4.91
CA TYR A 86 12.84 -6.89 3.88
C TYR A 86 13.76 -7.77 3.05
N GLN A 87 13.38 -9.05 2.90
CA GLN A 87 14.13 -10.01 2.08
C GLN A 87 13.51 -10.12 0.69
N GLN A 88 14.32 -10.18 -0.36
CA GLN A 88 13.80 -10.38 -1.73
C GLN A 88 13.27 -11.80 -1.96
N LEU A 89 13.79 -12.77 -1.20
CA LEU A 89 13.36 -14.17 -1.25
C LEU A 89 12.44 -14.49 -0.09
N GLN A 90 11.36 -15.21 -0.38
CA GLN A 90 10.46 -15.70 0.66
C GLN A 90 11.09 -16.89 1.39
N MET A 91 11.34 -16.73 2.68
CA MET A 91 11.67 -17.84 3.57
C MET A 91 10.39 -18.48 4.11
N THR A 92 10.44 -19.73 4.52
CA THR A 92 9.33 -20.41 5.20
C THR A 92 9.78 -20.93 6.56
N SER A 93 8.82 -21.30 7.41
CA SER A 93 9.11 -22.01 8.66
C SER A 93 10.00 -23.23 8.39
N PRO A 94 11.01 -23.51 9.23
CA PRO A 94 11.31 -22.85 10.51
C PRO A 94 12.22 -21.62 10.39
N ASN A 95 12.67 -21.23 9.20
CA ASN A 95 13.69 -20.18 9.02
C ASN A 95 13.10 -18.77 8.85
N TRP A 96 11.77 -18.66 8.79
CA TRP A 96 11.07 -17.38 8.71
C TRP A 96 10.41 -17.08 10.05
N PHE A 97 11.09 -16.29 10.88
CA PHE A 97 10.61 -15.82 12.18
C PHE A 97 11.22 -14.46 12.51
N PRO A 98 10.51 -13.60 13.24
CA PRO A 98 11.00 -12.28 13.60
C PRO A 98 12.20 -12.37 14.54
N PRO A 99 13.19 -11.47 14.41
CA PRO A 99 14.27 -11.38 15.37
C PRO A 99 13.73 -10.97 16.75
N ILE A 100 14.35 -11.49 17.80
CA ILE A 100 14.11 -11.02 19.16
C ILE A 100 14.71 -9.61 19.27
N THR A 101 13.90 -8.65 19.69
CA THR A 101 14.29 -7.22 19.75
C THR A 101 13.62 -6.53 20.93
N SER A 102 14.29 -5.51 21.47
CA SER A 102 13.74 -4.56 22.44
C SER A 102 13.48 -3.18 21.81
N GLU A 103 13.61 -3.06 20.49
CA GLU A 103 13.34 -1.82 19.76
C GLU A 103 11.84 -1.46 19.82
N PRO A 104 11.48 -0.17 19.73
CA PRO A 104 10.08 0.26 19.82
C PRO A 104 9.18 -0.39 18.78
N MET A 105 8.00 -0.82 19.23
CA MET A 105 6.93 -1.33 18.38
C MET A 105 5.87 -0.24 18.21
N TYR A 106 5.63 0.16 16.97
CA TYR A 106 4.63 1.16 16.62
C TYR A 106 3.33 0.45 16.24
N CYS A 107 2.28 0.57 17.06
CA CYS A 107 0.96 -0.01 16.77
C CYS A 107 0.05 0.97 16.01
N ALA A 108 -0.93 0.45 15.28
CA ALA A 108 -1.92 1.24 14.56
C ALA A 108 -3.25 0.49 14.46
N GLY A 109 -4.35 1.22 14.30
CA GLY A 109 -5.63 0.69 13.83
C GLY A 109 -5.76 0.87 12.32
N ALA A 110 -6.78 0.22 11.74
CA ALA A 110 -7.15 0.44 10.35
C ALA A 110 -8.67 0.53 10.20
N SER A 111 -9.17 1.56 9.54
CA SER A 111 -10.57 1.64 9.12
C SER A 111 -10.71 0.99 7.75
N ILE A 112 -11.15 -0.27 7.73
CA ILE A 112 -11.36 -1.06 6.51
C ILE A 112 -12.77 -0.81 5.97
N GLY A 113 -12.89 -0.63 4.66
CA GLY A 113 -14.17 -0.47 4.00
C GLY A 113 -14.02 -0.31 2.49
N LYS A 114 -15.02 0.26 1.83
CA LYS A 114 -14.96 0.61 0.41
C LYS A 114 -15.30 2.08 0.24
N LEU A 115 -14.27 2.92 0.18
CA LEU A 115 -14.41 4.35 -0.08
C LEU A 115 -14.70 4.60 -1.56
N ASP A 116 -15.57 5.56 -1.84
CA ASP A 116 -15.66 6.16 -3.17
C ASP A 116 -14.49 7.13 -3.40
N ILE A 117 -14.32 7.57 -4.64
CA ILE A 117 -13.21 8.45 -5.05
C ILE A 117 -13.29 9.81 -4.36
N GLY A 118 -14.49 10.32 -4.07
CA GLY A 118 -14.67 11.58 -3.36
C GLY A 118 -14.14 11.48 -1.92
N ALA A 119 -14.47 10.40 -1.23
CA ALA A 119 -13.97 10.12 0.11
C ALA A 119 -12.46 9.88 0.13
N VAL A 120 -11.90 9.18 -0.87
CA VAL A 120 -10.44 9.04 -1.02
C VAL A 120 -9.77 10.41 -1.17
N CYS A 121 -10.28 11.28 -2.07
CA CYS A 121 -9.77 12.64 -2.22
C CYS A 121 -9.82 13.41 -0.89
N ALA A 122 -10.92 13.31 -0.14
CA ALA A 122 -11.06 13.99 1.15
C ALA A 122 -10.02 13.54 2.19
N PHE A 123 -9.65 12.25 2.22
CA PHE A 123 -8.54 11.77 3.07
C PHE A 123 -7.19 12.33 2.59
N LEU A 124 -6.94 12.33 1.28
CA LEU A 124 -5.70 12.85 0.70
C LEU A 124 -5.56 14.37 0.95
N ASP A 125 -6.64 15.13 0.86
CA ASP A 125 -6.66 16.57 1.18
C ASP A 125 -6.29 16.84 2.65
N GLN A 126 -6.55 15.87 3.54
CA GLN A 126 -6.18 15.92 4.96
C GLN A 126 -4.76 15.38 5.25
N GLY A 127 -3.99 15.02 4.22
CA GLY A 127 -2.66 14.43 4.41
C GLY A 127 -2.69 12.94 4.78
N VAL A 128 -3.82 12.25 4.57
CA VAL A 128 -3.98 10.84 4.94
C VAL A 128 -3.95 9.98 3.69
N ALA A 129 -2.93 9.13 3.58
CA ALA A 129 -2.81 8.15 2.50
C ALA A 129 -3.78 6.97 2.70
N VAL A 130 -4.28 6.40 1.60
CA VAL A 130 -5.29 5.33 1.63
C VAL A 130 -4.73 4.07 0.98
N VAL A 131 -4.77 2.94 1.68
CA VAL A 131 -4.40 1.63 1.11
C VAL A 131 -5.54 1.16 0.22
N PHE A 132 -5.23 0.76 -1.01
CA PHE A 132 -6.16 0.17 -1.96
C PHE A 132 -5.91 -1.33 -2.08
N GLY A 133 -6.98 -2.13 -1.99
CA GLY A 133 -7.04 -3.48 -2.51
C GLY A 133 -7.83 -3.49 -3.82
N LEU A 134 -7.16 -3.86 -4.92
CA LEU A 134 -7.71 -3.80 -6.26
C LEU A 134 -7.41 -5.08 -7.05
N VAL A 135 -8.12 -5.28 -8.15
CA VAL A 135 -7.75 -6.28 -9.16
C VAL A 135 -6.98 -5.56 -10.26
N THR A 136 -5.74 -5.97 -10.53
CA THR A 136 -4.94 -5.43 -11.63
C THR A 136 -5.44 -5.95 -12.96
N SER A 137 -5.09 -5.25 -14.04
CA SER A 137 -5.41 -5.63 -15.41
C SER A 137 -4.21 -5.47 -16.33
N ASP A 138 -4.36 -5.84 -17.61
CA ASP A 138 -3.33 -5.68 -18.63
C ASP A 138 -2.80 -4.24 -18.73
N SER A 139 -3.68 -3.25 -18.60
CA SER A 139 -3.29 -1.83 -18.63
C SER A 139 -2.45 -1.47 -17.40
N PHE A 140 -2.79 -1.99 -16.23
CA PHE A 140 -2.00 -1.80 -15.01
C PHE A 140 -0.58 -2.37 -15.14
N MET A 141 -0.45 -3.54 -15.76
CA MET A 141 0.87 -4.15 -15.99
C MET A 141 1.76 -3.31 -16.91
N GLN A 142 1.17 -2.41 -17.70
CA GLN A 142 1.82 -1.64 -18.75
C GLN A 142 1.80 -0.13 -18.47
N ALA A 143 1.73 0.29 -17.20
CA ALA A 143 1.80 1.71 -16.83
C ALA A 143 3.02 2.39 -17.49
N GLY A 144 2.76 3.47 -18.23
CA GLY A 144 3.76 4.19 -19.00
C GLY A 144 4.73 4.99 -18.13
N PRO A 145 5.84 5.49 -18.71
CA PRO A 145 6.81 6.33 -17.99
C PRO A 145 6.22 7.68 -17.53
N ASP A 146 5.10 8.11 -18.11
CA ASP A 146 4.30 9.27 -17.67
C ASP A 146 3.33 8.92 -16.52
N GLY A 147 3.29 7.65 -16.12
CA GLY A 147 2.43 7.12 -15.07
C GLY A 147 1.01 6.84 -15.56
N MET A 148 0.67 7.05 -16.82
CA MET A 148 -0.67 6.78 -17.33
C MET A 148 -0.81 5.31 -17.70
N LEU A 149 -1.98 4.75 -17.42
CA LEU A 149 -2.34 3.41 -17.90
C LEU A 149 -2.74 3.50 -19.38
N PRO A 150 -2.27 2.61 -20.26
CA PRO A 150 -2.72 2.55 -21.64
C PRO A 150 -4.19 2.12 -21.69
N GLN A 151 -4.93 2.65 -22.67
CA GLN A 151 -6.28 2.15 -22.95
C GLN A 151 -6.18 0.86 -23.77
N LEU A 152 -6.66 -0.24 -23.19
CA LEU A 152 -6.67 -1.56 -23.84
C LEU A 152 -8.10 -2.04 -24.01
N ASN A 153 -8.36 -2.74 -25.11
CA ASN A 153 -9.62 -3.42 -25.34
C ASN A 153 -9.37 -4.78 -26.02
N PRO A 154 -9.54 -5.92 -25.32
CA PRO A 154 -9.99 -6.02 -23.93
C PRO A 154 -8.87 -5.68 -22.92
N ASP A 155 -9.22 -5.02 -21.82
CA ASP A 155 -8.36 -4.89 -20.65
C ASP A 155 -8.64 -6.03 -19.66
N ARG A 156 -7.85 -7.11 -19.73
CA ARG A 156 -8.14 -8.33 -18.97
C ARG A 156 -7.60 -8.25 -17.56
N GLN A 157 -8.40 -8.68 -16.59
CA GLN A 157 -7.98 -8.81 -15.19
C GLN A 157 -6.82 -9.81 -15.04
N ARG A 158 -5.95 -9.58 -14.06
CA ARG A 158 -4.72 -10.35 -13.81
C ARG A 158 -4.69 -10.94 -12.41
N GLY A 159 -4.99 -10.17 -11.37
CA GLY A 159 -5.08 -10.69 -10.01
C GLY A 159 -5.21 -9.61 -8.95
N GLY A 160 -5.47 -10.05 -7.72
CA GLY A 160 -5.52 -9.15 -6.56
C GLY A 160 -4.15 -8.52 -6.27
N HIS A 161 -4.15 -7.23 -5.97
CA HIS A 161 -2.97 -6.47 -5.61
C HIS A 161 -3.32 -5.34 -4.65
N ALA A 162 -2.32 -4.86 -3.91
CA ALA A 162 -2.48 -3.74 -3.00
C ALA A 162 -1.46 -2.63 -3.30
N VAL A 163 -1.93 -1.39 -3.32
CA VAL A 163 -1.14 -0.18 -3.58
C VAL A 163 -1.54 0.93 -2.62
N LEU A 164 -0.77 2.02 -2.57
CA LEU A 164 -1.08 3.17 -1.72
C LEU A 164 -1.53 4.35 -2.58
N ALA A 165 -2.71 4.92 -2.31
CA ALA A 165 -3.11 6.21 -2.84
C ALA A 165 -2.35 7.33 -2.12
N VAL A 166 -1.64 8.17 -2.88
CA VAL A 166 -0.67 9.16 -2.36
C VAL A 166 -0.89 10.56 -2.96
N GLY A 167 -1.98 10.77 -3.67
CA GLY A 167 -2.30 12.05 -4.25
C GLY A 167 -3.46 11.96 -5.22
N HIS A 168 -3.92 13.11 -5.69
CA HIS A 168 -4.99 13.19 -6.69
C HIS A 168 -4.83 14.44 -7.55
N GLY A 169 -5.49 14.39 -8.70
CA GLY A 169 -5.46 15.44 -9.70
C GLY A 169 -6.55 15.22 -10.74
N GLU A 170 -6.56 16.11 -11.72
CA GLU A 170 -7.53 16.11 -12.80
C GLU A 170 -6.84 16.19 -14.15
N ASP A 171 -7.39 15.47 -15.14
CA ASP A 171 -6.94 15.59 -16.51
C ASP A 171 -7.50 16.85 -17.19
N ALA A 172 -7.17 17.06 -18.46
CA ALA A 172 -7.63 18.23 -19.21
C ALA A 172 -9.16 18.29 -19.42
N LYS A 173 -9.85 17.16 -19.25
CA LYS A 173 -11.31 17.04 -19.37
C LYS A 173 -12.01 17.15 -18.01
N GLY A 174 -11.26 17.30 -16.92
CA GLY A 174 -11.78 17.33 -15.56
C GLY A 174 -12.12 15.95 -15.00
N GLU A 175 -11.69 14.85 -15.64
CA GLU A 175 -11.79 13.53 -15.01
C GLU A 175 -10.82 13.50 -13.83
N ARG A 176 -11.28 13.01 -12.66
CA ARG A 176 -10.41 12.81 -11.50
C ARG A 176 -9.56 11.57 -11.65
N HIS A 177 -8.30 11.69 -11.25
CA HIS A 177 -7.33 10.60 -11.19
C HIS A 177 -6.70 10.54 -9.80
N ILE A 178 -6.47 9.33 -9.31
CA ILE A 178 -5.72 9.08 -8.07
C ILE A 178 -4.29 8.70 -8.44
N LEU A 179 -3.33 9.39 -7.86
CA LEU A 179 -1.93 9.00 -7.92
C LEU A 179 -1.70 7.86 -6.92
N ILE A 180 -1.30 6.70 -7.43
CA ILE A 180 -0.93 5.57 -6.60
C ILE A 180 0.59 5.36 -6.59
N ARG A 181 1.07 4.82 -5.48
CA ARG A 181 2.41 4.29 -5.27
C ARG A 181 2.32 2.78 -5.22
N ASN A 182 3.07 2.13 -6.11
CA ASN A 182 3.15 0.68 -6.20
C ASN A 182 4.30 0.15 -5.31
N SER A 183 4.59 -1.15 -5.41
CA SER A 183 5.70 -1.83 -4.74
C SER A 183 6.48 -2.73 -5.71
N TRP A 184 6.60 -2.32 -6.97
CA TRP A 184 7.32 -3.03 -8.04
C TRP A 184 8.58 -2.28 -8.49
N GLY A 185 9.20 -1.53 -7.58
CA GLY A 185 10.38 -0.73 -7.86
C GLY A 185 10.11 0.51 -8.72
N THR A 186 11.17 1.29 -8.98
CA THR A 186 11.06 2.55 -9.73
C THR A 186 11.00 2.38 -11.24
N GLY A 187 11.29 1.19 -11.76
CA GLY A 187 11.19 0.91 -13.20
C GLY A 187 9.76 0.77 -13.70
N TRP A 188 8.78 0.61 -12.81
CA TRP A 188 7.38 0.50 -13.17
C TRP A 188 6.69 1.88 -13.17
N GLY A 189 5.95 2.20 -14.23
CA GLY A 189 5.24 3.48 -14.34
C GLY A 189 6.15 4.70 -14.30
N MET A 190 5.68 5.77 -13.66
CA MET A 190 6.45 6.98 -13.36
C MET A 190 7.14 6.82 -12.01
N GLU A 191 8.37 6.29 -12.00
CA GLU A 191 9.19 6.10 -10.80
C GLU A 191 8.47 5.27 -9.71
N GLY A 192 7.77 4.21 -10.11
CA GLY A 192 6.98 3.35 -9.22
C GLY A 192 5.57 3.87 -8.92
N HIS A 193 5.10 4.88 -9.65
CA HIS A 193 3.78 5.50 -9.49
C HIS A 193 2.97 5.48 -10.77
N ALA A 194 1.65 5.55 -10.63
CA ALA A 194 0.74 5.68 -11.76
C ALA A 194 -0.50 6.50 -11.39
N TRP A 195 -1.17 7.05 -12.39
CA TRP A 195 -2.47 7.71 -12.28
C TRP A 195 -3.56 6.73 -12.67
N LEU A 196 -4.47 6.46 -11.73
CA LEU A 196 -5.65 5.64 -11.97
C LEU A 196 -6.85 6.56 -12.14
N SER A 197 -7.52 6.45 -13.30
CA SER A 197 -8.72 7.22 -13.58
C SER A 197 -9.88 6.79 -12.69
N SER A 198 -10.85 7.69 -12.52
CA SER A 198 -12.08 7.38 -11.78
C SER A 198 -12.82 6.19 -12.39
N SER A 199 -12.85 6.11 -13.72
CA SER A 199 -13.43 4.99 -14.47
C SER A 199 -12.72 3.66 -14.18
N TYR A 200 -11.38 3.65 -14.16
CA TYR A 200 -10.59 2.47 -13.83
C TYR A 200 -10.88 2.00 -12.40
N LEU A 201 -10.81 2.91 -11.42
CA LEU A 201 -11.05 2.61 -10.01
C LEU A 201 -12.48 2.13 -9.76
N GLY A 202 -13.48 2.69 -10.46
CA GLY A 202 -14.87 2.24 -10.35
C GLY A 202 -15.06 0.75 -10.70
N THR A 203 -14.20 0.20 -11.55
CA THR A 203 -14.22 -1.21 -11.95
C THR A 203 -13.32 -2.08 -11.08
N GLN A 204 -12.14 -1.58 -10.74
CA GLN A 204 -11.04 -2.40 -10.22
C GLN A 204 -10.84 -2.29 -8.70
N LEU A 205 -11.36 -1.25 -8.03
CA LEU A 205 -11.21 -1.07 -6.59
C LEU A 205 -12.22 -1.92 -5.82
N HIS A 206 -11.72 -2.85 -5.00
CA HIS A 206 -12.55 -3.75 -4.21
C HIS A 206 -12.67 -3.31 -2.76
N GLU A 207 -11.56 -2.88 -2.16
CA GLU A 207 -11.49 -2.53 -0.75
C GLU A 207 -10.44 -1.44 -0.51
N THR A 208 -10.59 -0.77 0.63
CA THR A 208 -9.75 0.34 1.07
C THR A 208 -9.47 0.21 2.56
N ALA A 209 -8.33 0.71 3.00
CA ALA A 209 -8.05 0.90 4.42
C ALA A 209 -7.35 2.23 4.69
N VAL A 210 -7.81 2.91 5.73
CA VAL A 210 -7.15 4.09 6.28
C VAL A 210 -6.46 3.68 7.57
N ILE A 211 -5.13 3.80 7.60
CA ILE A 211 -4.34 3.44 8.79
C ILE A 211 -4.22 4.66 9.69
N GLY A 212 -4.54 4.49 10.97
CA GLY A 212 -4.57 5.57 11.94
C GLY A 212 -4.26 5.10 13.37
N PRO A 213 -4.26 6.03 14.33
CA PRO A 213 -4.05 5.72 15.74
C PRO A 213 -5.10 4.76 16.30
N THR A 214 -4.69 3.96 17.29
CA THR A 214 -5.60 3.15 18.10
C THR A 214 -6.21 4.00 19.20
N GLY A 215 -7.53 3.94 19.39
CA GLY A 215 -8.20 4.39 20.63
C GLY A 215 -7.90 5.81 21.10
N GLY A 216 -8.33 6.84 20.36
CA GLY A 216 -8.30 8.24 20.83
C GLY A 216 -6.92 8.91 20.81
N ASP A 217 -5.85 8.16 20.57
CA ASP A 217 -4.54 8.72 20.30
C ASP A 217 -4.59 9.61 19.05
N LYS A 218 -3.88 10.73 19.07
CA LYS A 218 -3.56 11.48 17.87
C LYS A 218 -2.14 11.14 17.48
N TRP A 219 -1.92 10.71 16.24
CA TRP A 219 -0.58 10.73 15.67
C TRP A 219 -0.19 12.19 15.52
N ASN A 220 0.79 12.64 16.31
CA ASN A 220 1.30 14.02 16.28
C ASN A 220 1.85 14.39 14.89
#